data_AF-A0A4Z2HQF7-F1
#
_entry.id   AF-A0A4Z2HQF7-F1
#
_cell.length_a   1.000
_cell.length_b   1.000
_cell.length_c   1.000
_cell.angle_alpha   90.00
_cell.angle_beta   90.00
_cell.angle_gamma   90.00
#
_symmetry.space_group_name_H-M   'P 1'
#
loop_
_entity.id
_entity.type
_entity.pdbx_description
1 polymer ?
#
loop_
_entity_poly.entity_id
_entity_poly.type
_entity_poly.pdbx_seq_one_letter_code
_entity_poly.pdbx_strand_id
1 'polypeptide(L)'
;MAFLYLSRGPPDSPQDSPQELVQTRKYLLQAERERRAHLVTLMCCMDERDRVQKKTFTKWINQHLLKVRKHINDLYEDLRDGHNLISLLEVLSGDTLPYETTTLSESEKSIPLPLERLIIPLHD
;
A
#
# COMPACT_ATOMS: atom_id res chain seq x y z
N MET A 1 24.89 -18.05 27.81
CA MET A 1 24.42 -17.96 29.21
C MET A 1 22.90 -17.99 29.38
N ALA A 2 22.10 -17.43 28.46
CA ALA A 2 20.62 -17.59 28.50
C ALA A 2 20.14 -19.04 28.34
N PHE A 3 20.89 -19.88 27.61
CA PHE A 3 20.58 -21.31 27.44
C PHE A 3 20.62 -22.12 28.75
N LEU A 4 21.38 -21.68 29.77
CA LEU A 4 21.46 -22.39 31.05
C LEU A 4 20.22 -22.15 31.95
N TYR A 5 19.44 -21.09 31.68
CA TYR A 5 18.23 -20.76 32.44
C TYR A 5 16.98 -21.45 31.91
N LEU A 6 16.91 -21.81 30.62
CA LEU A 6 15.75 -22.49 30.02
C LEU A 6 15.65 -23.97 30.42
N SER A 7 16.75 -24.60 30.85
CA SER A 7 16.75 -25.99 31.35
C SER A 7 16.45 -26.12 32.84
N ARG A 8 16.50 -25.02 33.59
CA ARG A 8 16.16 -24.96 35.02
C ARG A 8 14.73 -24.44 35.08
N GLY A 9 13.80 -25.22 35.64
CA GLY A 9 12.39 -24.83 35.76
C GLY A 9 12.19 -23.46 36.46
N PRO A 10 10.96 -22.93 36.49
CA PRO A 10 10.68 -21.58 36.99
C PRO A 10 11.31 -21.32 38.37
N PRO A 11 11.82 -20.09 38.61
CA PRO A 11 12.76 -19.77 39.70
C PRO A 11 12.13 -19.70 41.11
N ASP A 12 11.08 -20.49 41.38
CA ASP A 12 10.40 -20.56 42.68
C ASP A 12 10.94 -21.72 43.54
N SER A 13 12.20 -22.11 43.36
CA SER A 13 12.84 -23.16 44.17
C SER A 13 13.41 -22.55 45.46
N PRO A 14 13.13 -23.10 46.66
CA PRO A 14 13.50 -22.52 47.95
C PRO A 14 15.00 -22.58 48.31
N GLN A 15 15.91 -22.64 47.33
CA GLN A 15 17.36 -22.77 47.53
C GLN A 15 18.19 -21.56 47.08
N ASP A 16 17.62 -20.60 46.34
CA ASP A 16 18.39 -19.46 45.83
C ASP A 16 18.51 -18.35 46.90
N SER A 17 19.73 -17.80 47.07
CA SER A 17 19.99 -16.75 48.06
C SER A 17 19.24 -15.45 47.68
N PRO A 18 18.73 -14.66 48.65
CA PRO A 18 18.09 -13.37 48.36
C PRO A 18 18.92 -12.43 47.47
N GLN A 19 20.25 -12.54 47.52
CA GLN A 19 21.16 -11.77 46.67
C GLN A 19 21.08 -12.19 45.19
N GLU A 20 20.93 -13.47 44.89
CA GLU A 20 20.84 -13.99 43.53
C GLU A 20 19.51 -13.62 42.85
N LEU A 21 18.41 -13.61 43.62
CA LEU A 21 17.11 -13.15 43.13
C LEU A 21 17.12 -11.65 42.77
N VAL A 22 17.74 -10.81 43.61
CA VAL A 22 17.92 -9.38 43.32
C VAL A 22 18.77 -9.18 42.08
N GLN A 23 19.85 -9.96 41.94
CA GLN A 23 20.71 -9.88 40.78
C GLN A 23 20.01 -10.33 39.49
N THR A 24 19.26 -11.42 39.55
CA THR A 24 18.43 -11.92 38.44
C THR A 24 17.39 -10.89 38.02
N ARG A 25 16.70 -10.27 38.98
CA ARG A 25 15.72 -9.20 38.70
C ARG A 25 16.36 -8.01 38.01
N LYS A 26 17.57 -7.59 38.42
CA LYS A 26 18.32 -6.52 37.75
C LYS A 26 18.66 -6.89 36.30
N TYR A 27 19.12 -8.11 36.05
CA TYR A 27 19.41 -8.57 34.68
C TYR A 27 18.17 -8.62 33.80
N LEU A 28 17.05 -9.15 34.31
CA LEU A 28 15.80 -9.21 33.55
C LEU A 28 15.27 -7.81 33.20
N LEU A 29 15.29 -6.88 34.15
CA LEU A 29 14.91 -5.49 33.89
C LEU A 29 15.82 -4.84 32.86
N GLN A 30 17.13 -5.10 32.92
CA GLN A 30 18.09 -4.58 31.96
C GLN A 30 17.84 -5.15 30.56
N ALA A 31 17.66 -6.47 30.44
CA ALA A 31 17.35 -7.13 29.18
C ALA A 31 16.01 -6.65 28.60
N GLU A 32 15.00 -6.40 29.44
CA GLU A 32 13.73 -5.84 28.98
C GLU A 32 13.88 -4.40 28.46
N ARG A 33 14.68 -3.57 29.14
CA ARG A 33 14.97 -2.19 28.69
C ARG A 33 15.68 -2.20 27.34
N GLU A 34 16.66 -3.06 27.15
CA GLU A 34 17.38 -3.21 25.88
C GLU A 34 16.45 -3.67 24.76
N ARG A 35 15.61 -4.67 25.03
CA ARG A 35 14.59 -5.13 24.08
C ARG A 35 13.62 -4.01 23.71
N ARG A 36 13.14 -3.22 24.68
CA ARG A 36 12.25 -2.07 24.43
C ARG A 36 12.95 -1.00 23.58
N ALA A 37 14.19 -0.65 23.91
CA ALA A 37 14.97 0.33 23.15
C ALA A 37 15.20 -0.13 21.70
N HIS A 38 15.50 -1.42 21.51
CA HIS A 38 15.64 -2.02 20.19
C HIS A 38 14.33 -1.95 19.39
N LEU A 39 13.20 -2.29 20.01
CA LEU A 39 11.89 -2.19 19.34
C LEU A 39 11.55 -0.76 18.92
N VAL A 40 11.79 0.23 19.80
CA VAL A 40 11.57 1.65 19.47
C VAL A 40 12.45 2.07 18.30
N THR A 41 13.72 1.66 18.30
CA THR A 41 14.65 1.96 17.19
C THR A 41 14.14 1.38 15.86
N LEU A 42 13.72 0.11 15.87
CA LEU A 42 13.18 -0.54 14.66
C LEU A 42 11.93 0.18 14.14
N MET A 43 11.01 0.56 15.03
CA MET A 43 9.79 1.29 14.66
C MET A 43 10.14 2.66 14.04
N CYS A 44 10.99 3.46 14.68
CA CYS A 44 11.40 4.75 14.13
C CYS A 44 12.10 4.62 12.77
N CYS A 45 12.93 3.59 12.58
CA CYS A 45 13.56 3.32 11.29
C CYS A 45 12.53 2.94 10.21
N MET A 46 11.46 2.23 10.57
CA MET A 46 10.36 1.94 9.64
C MET A 46 9.59 3.21 9.30
N ASP A 47 9.14 3.97 10.30
CA ASP A 47 8.38 5.21 10.12
C ASP A 47 9.14 6.23 9.26
N GLU A 48 10.44 6.39 9.49
CA GLU A 48 11.26 7.30 8.71
C GLU A 48 11.42 6.83 7.26
N ARG A 49 11.58 5.51 7.03
CA ARG A 49 11.61 4.95 5.67
C ARG A 49 10.31 5.22 4.94
N ASP A 50 9.17 4.99 5.58
CA ASP A 50 7.85 5.21 4.99
C ASP A 50 7.62 6.69 4.66
N ARG A 51 8.03 7.59 5.57
CA ARG A 51 7.97 9.03 5.36
C ARG A 51 8.83 9.49 4.19
N VAL A 52 10.08 9.01 4.11
CA VAL A 52 11.01 9.34 3.03
C VAL A 52 10.50 8.79 1.70
N GLN A 53 9.98 7.57 1.68
CA GLN A 53 9.41 6.95 0.48
C GLN A 53 8.20 7.74 -0.02
N LYS A 54 7.22 8.05 0.86
CA LYS A 54 6.05 8.85 0.50
C LYS A 54 6.48 10.20 -0.08
N LYS A 55 7.37 10.92 0.62
CA LYS A 55 7.84 12.24 0.17
C LYS A 55 8.56 12.19 -1.18
N THR A 56 9.41 11.18 -1.38
CA THR A 56 10.17 11.01 -2.63
C THR A 56 9.21 10.71 -3.78
N PHE A 57 8.26 9.80 -3.57
CA PHE A 57 7.31 9.43 -4.59
C PHE A 57 6.35 10.59 -4.94
N THR A 58 5.82 11.31 -3.95
CA THR A 58 5.01 12.51 -4.19
C THR A 58 5.77 13.57 -4.99
N LYS A 59 7.04 13.82 -4.67
CA LYS A 59 7.87 14.75 -5.45
C LYS A 59 8.07 14.28 -6.88
N TRP A 60 8.38 13.00 -7.06
CA TRP A 60 8.58 12.42 -8.38
C TRP A 60 7.32 12.52 -9.24
N ILE A 61 6.15 12.22 -8.68
CA ILE A 61 4.86 12.41 -9.38
C ILE A 61 4.66 13.87 -9.75
N ASN A 62 4.86 14.80 -8.81
CA ASN A 62 4.67 16.23 -9.07
C ASN A 62 5.63 16.74 -10.16
N GLN A 63 6.86 16.23 -10.25
CA GLN A 63 7.78 16.57 -11.35
C GLN A 63 7.23 16.21 -12.73
N HIS A 64 6.50 15.10 -12.84
CA HIS A 64 5.87 14.69 -14.10
C HIS A 64 4.55 15.42 -14.35
N LEU A 65 3.69 15.54 -13.33
CA LEU A 65 2.40 16.20 -13.43
C LEU A 65 2.49 17.70 -13.72
N LEU A 66 3.60 18.36 -13.35
CA LEU A 66 3.87 19.74 -13.72
C LEU A 66 3.85 19.96 -15.24
N LYS A 67 4.25 18.96 -16.05
CA LYS A 67 4.22 19.05 -17.52
C LYS A 67 2.79 19.19 -18.07
N VAL A 68 1.81 18.68 -17.35
CA VAL A 68 0.37 18.78 -17.67
C VAL A 68 -0.38 19.74 -16.72
N ARG A 69 0.36 20.60 -16.00
CA ARG A 69 -0.17 21.59 -15.04
C ARG A 69 -1.03 21.00 -13.93
N LYS A 70 -0.76 19.76 -13.53
CA LYS A 70 -1.39 19.08 -12.39
C LYS A 70 -0.43 19.01 -11.20
N HIS A 71 -0.98 18.86 -9.99
CA HIS A 71 -0.23 18.73 -8.76
C HIS A 71 -1.02 17.93 -7.73
N ILE A 72 -0.33 17.09 -6.95
CA ILE A 72 -0.91 16.32 -5.85
C ILE A 72 -0.33 16.77 -4.50
N ASN A 73 -1.19 16.85 -3.49
CA ASN A 73 -0.89 17.21 -2.12
C ASN A 73 -0.87 15.99 -1.20
N ASP A 74 -1.86 15.10 -1.32
CA ASP A 74 -1.88 13.81 -0.64
C ASP A 74 -1.85 12.66 -1.66
N LEU A 75 -0.80 11.85 -1.58
CA LEU A 75 -0.57 10.73 -2.49
C LEU A 75 -1.74 9.75 -2.57
N TYR A 76 -2.38 9.44 -1.45
CA TYR A 76 -3.40 8.39 -1.40
C TYR A 76 -4.77 8.91 -1.80
N GLU A 77 -5.09 10.15 -1.41
CA GLU A 77 -6.37 10.75 -1.77
C GLU A 77 -6.38 11.21 -3.24
N ASP A 78 -5.32 11.89 -3.69
CA ASP A 78 -5.28 12.49 -5.03
C ASP A 78 -5.03 11.47 -6.15
N LEU A 79 -4.58 10.26 -5.84
CA LEU A 79 -4.47 9.17 -6.82
C LEU A 79 -5.64 8.18 -6.77
N ARG A 80 -6.55 8.30 -5.80
CA ARG A 80 -7.62 7.31 -5.57
C ARG A 80 -8.60 7.22 -6.75
N ASP A 81 -8.93 8.36 -7.35
CA ASP A 81 -9.88 8.44 -8.47
C ASP A 81 -9.28 7.99 -9.81
N GLY A 82 -7.95 7.81 -9.87
CA GLY A 82 -7.22 7.38 -11.04
C GLY A 82 -6.93 8.47 -12.08
N HIS A 83 -7.54 9.66 -12.02
CA HIS A 83 -7.34 10.69 -13.05
C HIS A 83 -5.90 11.23 -13.09
N ASN A 84 -5.31 11.45 -11.90
CA ASN A 84 -3.91 11.87 -11.80
C ASN A 84 -2.95 10.72 -12.15
N LEU A 85 -3.36 9.48 -11.90
CA LEU A 85 -2.58 8.30 -12.29
C LEU A 85 -2.55 8.14 -13.82
N ILE A 86 -3.68 8.30 -14.50
CA ILE A 86 -3.76 8.26 -15.97
C ILE A 86 -2.85 9.33 -16.57
N SER A 87 -2.96 10.59 -16.13
CA SER A 87 -2.09 11.65 -16.66
C SER A 87 -0.62 11.46 -16.35
N LEU A 88 -0.28 10.87 -15.20
CA LEU A 88 1.10 10.47 -14.90
C LEU A 88 1.58 9.42 -15.90
N LEU A 89 0.77 8.40 -16.19
CA LEU A 89 1.10 7.36 -17.16
C LEU A 89 1.29 7.93 -18.56
N GLU A 90 0.42 8.83 -19.03
CA GLU A 90 0.55 9.50 -20.33
C GLU A 90 1.87 10.28 -20.46
N VAL A 91 2.24 10.99 -19.40
CA VAL A 91 3.50 11.74 -19.35
C VAL A 91 4.72 10.81 -19.36
N LEU A 92 4.61 9.62 -18.76
CA LEU A 92 5.69 8.64 -18.68
C LEU A 92 5.84 7.84 -19.98
N SER A 93 4.73 7.45 -20.61
CA SER A 93 4.72 6.73 -21.90
C SER A 93 5.04 7.65 -23.07
N GLY A 94 4.68 8.93 -22.97
CA GLY A 94 4.72 9.87 -24.09
C GLY A 94 3.54 9.71 -25.05
N ASP A 95 2.62 8.80 -24.75
CA ASP A 95 1.44 8.48 -25.54
C ASP A 95 0.17 8.83 -24.75
N THR A 96 -0.84 9.38 -25.44
CA THR A 96 -2.19 9.57 -24.86
C THR A 96 -2.87 8.24 -24.63
N LEU A 97 -3.30 7.98 -23.40
CA LEU A 97 -4.00 6.75 -23.05
C LEU A 97 -5.47 6.87 -23.47
N PRO A 98 -6.04 5.86 -24.16
CA PRO A 98 -7.45 5.87 -24.49
C PRO A 98 -8.26 5.86 -23.18
N TYR A 99 -9.08 6.88 -22.97
CA TYR A 99 -9.99 6.93 -21.84
C TYR A 99 -11.15 5.99 -22.11
N GLU A 100 -11.29 4.95 -21.30
CA GLU A 100 -12.46 4.07 -21.29
C GLU A 100 -13.65 4.85 -20.69
N THR A 101 -14.21 5.81 -21.43
CA THR A 101 -15.62 6.16 -21.19
C THR A 101 -16.37 4.86 -21.41
N THR A 102 -17.11 4.39 -20.41
CA THR A 102 -18.16 3.39 -20.59
C THR A 102 -19.22 3.94 -21.56
N THR A 103 -18.86 4.05 -22.83
CA THR A 103 -19.82 3.93 -23.91
C THR A 103 -20.10 2.45 -23.96
N LEU A 104 -21.19 2.05 -23.30
CA LEU A 104 -21.94 0.88 -23.71
C LEU A 104 -21.92 0.90 -25.24
N SER A 105 -21.25 -0.09 -25.80
CA SER A 105 -20.92 -0.16 -27.21
C SER A 105 -22.19 0.13 -28.02
N GLU A 106 -22.06 0.99 -29.02
CA GLU A 106 -23.13 1.30 -29.98
C GLU A 106 -23.69 0.07 -30.73
N SER A 107 -23.18 -1.14 -30.42
CA SER A 107 -23.70 -2.43 -30.83
C SER A 107 -25.13 -2.75 -30.38
N GLU A 108 -25.71 -2.03 -29.39
CA GLU A 108 -27.10 -2.26 -28.98
C GLU A 108 -28.13 -1.35 -29.68
N LYS A 109 -27.70 -0.34 -30.46
CA LYS A 109 -28.63 0.60 -31.13
C LYS A 109 -29.09 0.16 -32.54
N SER A 110 -28.62 -0.97 -33.04
CA SER A 110 -28.80 -1.33 -34.46
C SER A 110 -29.46 -2.69 -34.71
N ILE A 111 -30.27 -3.23 -33.79
CA ILE A 111 -31.10 -4.40 -34.11
C ILE A 111 -32.29 -3.90 -34.96
N PRO A 112 -32.35 -4.17 -36.28
CA PRO A 112 -33.51 -3.79 -37.07
C PRO A 112 -34.65 -4.74 -36.70
N LEU A 113 -35.83 -4.18 -36.44
CA LEU A 113 -37.08 -4.93 -36.27
C LEU A 113 -37.24 -5.93 -37.43
N PRO A 114 -37.80 -7.15 -37.20
CA PRO A 114 -37.92 -8.15 -38.25
C PRO A 114 -38.70 -7.59 -39.43
N LEU A 115 -38.16 -7.81 -40.64
CA LEU A 115 -38.70 -7.38 -41.93
C LEU A 115 -40.02 -8.10 -42.26
N GLU A 116 -41.11 -7.77 -41.56
CA GLU A 116 -42.45 -8.01 -42.07
C GLU A 116 -42.95 -6.77 -42.79
N ARG A 117 -42.39 -6.48 -43.98
CA ARG A 117 -43.10 -5.81 -45.09
C ARG A 117 -42.16 -5.48 -46.25
N LEU A 118 -42.64 -5.83 -47.45
CA LEU A 118 -42.18 -5.53 -48.81
C LEU A 118 -41.02 -6.43 -49.31
N ILE A 119 -41.10 -7.08 -50.48
CA ILE A 119 -41.67 -6.63 -51.77
C ILE A 119 -42.48 -7.79 -52.43
N ILE A 120 -43.80 -7.72 -52.70
CA ILE A 120 -44.58 -7.20 -53.87
C ILE A 120 -44.44 -8.12 -55.15
N PRO A 121 -45.31 -8.01 -56.18
CA PRO A 121 -46.16 -9.07 -56.77
C PRO A 121 -45.50 -9.78 -57.98
N LEU A 122 -45.98 -10.97 -58.36
CA LEU A 122 -45.68 -11.53 -59.68
C LEU A 122 -46.73 -11.00 -60.67
N HIS A 123 -46.29 -10.26 -61.70
CA HIS A 123 -47.11 -9.93 -62.88
C HIS A 123 -46.64 -10.82 -64.03
N ASP A 124 -47.49 -11.74 -64.45
CA ASP A 124 -48.16 -11.78 -65.77
C ASP A 124 -49.42 -12.65 -65.68
#